data_AF-A0A955IDH1-F1
#
_entry.id   AF-A0A955IDH1-F1
#
_cell.length_a   1.000
_cell.length_b   1.000
_cell.length_c   1.000
_cell.angle_alpha   90.00
_cell.angle_beta   90.00
_cell.angle_gamma   90.00
#
_symmetry.space_group_name_H-M   'P 1'
#
loop_
_entity.id
_entity.type
_entity.pdbx_description
1 polymer ?
#
loop_
_entity_poly.entity_id
_entity_poly.type
_entity_poly.pdbx_seq_one_letter_code
_entity_poly.pdbx_strand_id
1 'polypeptide(L)'
;MNEWRIIQDVVVLLAAAGVFGLLFERLRQSAIIGHLVAGTIVGPALLGLVAQDSVSTLAELGVALLLFTIGLEISWKRFRELGLSTIVAGNVQILATMVVVACLAIGSGRTWQAAIVLGGIVALSSTATVIRALSEKAELESLHGRASLAILLVQDAAVVPLVLLATFLGTGGGLGQIVASLSVAAIKGLVLVFALIVVGAFLMPRVLSAAARAHNRELPTILAVASCLAATFATHAAGLSPALGAFVAGVVLAGSPMATLMRA
;
A
#
# COMPACT_ATOMS: atom_id res chain seq x y z
N MET A 1 -12.31 -17.54 25.63
CA MET A 1 -12.66 -16.12 25.92
C MET A 1 -11.83 -15.12 25.11
N ASN A 2 -10.58 -15.43 24.70
CA ASN A 2 -9.76 -14.51 23.89
C ASN A 2 -10.22 -14.33 22.43
N GLU A 3 -10.82 -15.36 21.80
CA GLU A 3 -11.26 -15.29 20.39
C GLU A 3 -12.40 -14.28 20.18
N TRP A 4 -13.37 -14.22 21.10
CA TRP A 4 -14.48 -13.26 21.04
C TRP A 4 -14.03 -11.81 21.30
N ARG A 5 -12.89 -11.63 21.97
CA ARG A 5 -12.32 -10.31 22.21
C ARG A 5 -11.81 -9.67 20.92
N ILE A 6 -11.27 -10.45 19.99
CA ILE A 6 -10.86 -9.96 18.67
C ILE A 6 -12.08 -9.44 17.90
N ILE A 7 -13.20 -10.17 17.95
CA ILE A 7 -14.45 -9.74 17.28
C ILE A 7 -14.95 -8.43 17.90
N GLN A 8 -14.93 -8.32 19.24
CA GLN A 8 -15.28 -7.09 19.93
C GLN A 8 -14.38 -5.93 19.50
N ASP A 9 -13.07 -6.13 19.46
CA ASP A 9 -12.09 -5.13 19.05
C ASP A 9 -12.34 -4.65 17.61
N VAL A 10 -12.61 -5.58 16.69
CA VAL A 10 -12.96 -5.26 15.29
C VAL A 10 -14.26 -4.47 15.22
N VAL A 11 -15.30 -4.86 15.96
CA VAL A 11 -16.58 -4.15 15.99
C VAL A 11 -16.40 -2.72 16.50
N VAL A 12 -15.64 -2.52 17.59
CA VAL A 12 -15.38 -1.19 18.15
C VAL A 12 -14.58 -0.34 17.16
N LEU A 13 -13.53 -0.89 16.55
CA LEU A 13 -12.72 -0.20 15.54
C LEU A 13 -13.56 0.21 14.33
N LEU A 14 -14.36 -0.69 13.77
CA LEU A 14 -15.19 -0.41 12.60
C LEU A 14 -16.32 0.57 12.91
N ALA A 15 -16.96 0.45 14.08
CA ALA A 15 -18.00 1.37 14.50
C ALA A 15 -17.44 2.79 14.68
N ALA A 16 -16.30 2.92 15.36
CA ALA A 16 -15.64 4.21 15.52
C ALA A 16 -15.17 4.77 14.17
N ALA A 17 -14.54 3.94 13.34
CA ALA A 17 -14.13 4.32 11.99
C ALA A 17 -15.32 4.85 11.18
N GLY A 18 -16.47 4.17 11.20
CA GLY A 18 -17.69 4.64 10.52
C GLY A 18 -18.21 5.97 11.05
N VAL A 19 -18.30 6.13 12.37
CA VAL A 19 -18.79 7.38 13.00
C VAL A 19 -17.86 8.56 12.68
N PHE A 20 -16.56 8.41 12.90
CA PHE A 20 -15.60 9.49 12.65
C PHE A 20 -15.38 9.73 11.15
N GLY A 21 -15.42 8.69 10.32
CA GLY A 21 -15.38 8.82 8.86
C GLY A 21 -16.53 9.70 8.35
N LEU A 22 -17.77 9.37 8.74
CA LEU A 22 -18.96 10.18 8.41
C LEU A 22 -18.88 11.61 8.95
N LEU A 23 -18.37 11.78 10.17
CA LEU A 23 -18.19 13.09 10.77
C LEU A 23 -17.21 13.95 9.95
N PHE A 24 -16.07 13.40 9.56
CA PHE A 24 -15.06 14.12 8.78
C PHE A 24 -15.52 14.41 7.36
N GLU A 25 -16.26 13.49 6.73
CA GLU A 25 -16.89 13.76 5.43
C GLU A 25 -17.89 14.92 5.51
N ARG A 26 -18.71 14.99 6.57
CA ARG A 26 -19.61 16.14 6.81
C ARG A 26 -18.86 17.46 6.99
N LEU A 27 -17.65 17.41 7.55
CA LEU A 27 -16.75 18.55 7.66
C LEU A 27 -16.00 18.86 6.35
N ARG A 28 -16.34 18.18 5.25
CA ARG A 28 -15.66 18.28 3.93
C ARG A 28 -14.17 17.91 3.99
N GLN A 29 -13.79 17.06 4.95
CA GLN A 29 -12.45 16.49 5.08
C GLN A 29 -12.44 15.05 4.55
N SER A 30 -11.24 14.50 4.33
CA SER A 30 -11.10 13.09 3.94
C SER A 30 -11.53 12.16 5.07
N ALA A 31 -12.34 11.14 4.74
CA ALA A 31 -12.74 10.09 5.68
C ALA A 31 -11.54 9.37 6.32
N ILE A 32 -10.42 9.28 5.61
CA ILE A 32 -9.17 8.69 6.10
C ILE A 32 -8.71 9.36 7.40
N ILE A 33 -8.83 10.70 7.48
CA ILE A 33 -8.48 11.44 8.70
C ILE A 33 -9.40 11.02 9.85
N GLY A 34 -10.70 10.87 9.57
CA GLY A 34 -11.67 10.36 10.54
C GLY A 34 -11.30 8.95 11.04
N HIS A 35 -10.92 8.05 10.15
CA HIS A 35 -10.48 6.69 10.52
C HIS A 35 -9.23 6.70 11.42
N LEU A 36 -8.25 7.57 11.14
CA LEU A 36 -7.04 7.72 11.97
C LEU A 36 -7.35 8.29 13.36
N VAL A 37 -8.24 9.29 13.42
CA VAL A 37 -8.70 9.88 14.68
C VAL A 37 -9.45 8.83 15.51
N ALA A 38 -10.34 8.05 14.88
CA ALA A 38 -11.04 6.94 15.53
C ALA A 38 -10.06 5.94 16.15
N GLY A 39 -9.08 5.47 15.38
CA GLY A 39 -8.06 4.54 15.86
C GLY A 39 -7.22 5.12 17.00
N THR A 40 -6.89 6.41 16.95
CA THR A 40 -6.14 7.09 18.01
C THR A 40 -6.95 7.15 19.31
N ILE A 41 -8.24 7.49 19.22
CA ILE A 41 -9.15 7.62 20.38
C ILE A 41 -9.45 6.26 21.01
N VAL A 42 -9.82 5.28 20.19
CA VAL A 42 -10.21 3.94 20.65
C VAL A 42 -9.00 3.11 21.10
N GLY A 43 -7.84 3.37 20.51
CA GLY A 43 -6.61 2.62 20.75
C GLY A 43 -6.05 2.76 22.17
N PRO A 44 -4.99 2.00 22.47
CA PRO A 44 -4.37 1.93 23.80
C PRO A 44 -3.84 3.26 24.31
N ALA A 45 -3.55 4.22 23.43
CA ALA A 45 -3.00 5.51 23.80
C ALA A 45 -4.02 6.46 24.48
N LEU A 46 -5.32 6.25 24.28
CA LEU A 46 -6.38 7.12 24.81
C LEU A 46 -7.40 6.33 25.65
N LEU A 47 -8.41 5.73 25.02
CA LEU A 47 -9.48 5.05 25.74
C LEU A 47 -9.13 3.60 26.11
N GLY A 48 -8.15 2.98 25.43
CA GLY A 48 -7.72 1.62 25.72
C GLY A 48 -8.79 0.55 25.54
N LEU A 49 -9.78 0.83 24.68
CA LEU A 49 -10.90 -0.09 24.42
C LEU A 49 -10.46 -1.32 23.62
N VAL A 50 -9.32 -1.23 22.93
CA VAL A 50 -8.80 -2.25 22.02
C VAL A 50 -7.36 -2.60 22.39
N ALA A 51 -7.04 -3.90 22.41
CA ALA A 51 -5.73 -4.40 22.81
C ALA A 51 -4.67 -4.27 21.69
N GLN A 52 -3.42 -3.97 22.06
CA GLN A 52 -2.34 -3.68 21.11
C GLN A 52 -1.96 -4.89 20.22
N ASP A 53 -1.96 -6.11 20.79
CA ASP A 53 -1.52 -7.32 20.07
C ASP A 53 -2.50 -7.77 18.99
N SER A 54 -3.81 -7.60 19.21
CA SER A 54 -4.82 -7.91 18.19
C SER A 54 -4.80 -6.89 17.04
N VAL A 55 -4.47 -5.63 17.34
CA VAL A 55 -4.40 -4.54 16.35
C VAL A 55 -3.24 -4.71 15.39
N SER A 56 -2.08 -5.22 15.82
CA SER A 56 -0.91 -5.35 14.95
C SER A 56 -1.15 -6.34 13.81
N THR A 57 -1.68 -7.53 14.12
CA THR A 57 -1.99 -8.55 13.11
C THR A 57 -3.11 -8.10 12.16
N LEU A 58 -4.16 -7.46 12.70
CA LEU A 58 -5.25 -6.89 11.88
C LEU A 58 -4.74 -5.76 10.97
N ALA A 59 -3.85 -4.91 11.46
CA ALA A 59 -3.26 -3.83 10.67
C ALA A 59 -2.36 -4.37 9.56
N GLU A 60 -1.51 -5.37 9.85
CA GLU A 60 -0.68 -6.03 8.83
C GLU A 60 -1.52 -6.67 7.72
N LEU A 61 -2.61 -7.35 8.08
CA LEU A 61 -3.53 -7.93 7.12
C LEU A 61 -4.26 -6.85 6.30
N GLY A 62 -4.70 -5.76 6.94
CA GLY A 62 -5.31 -4.62 6.26
C GLY A 62 -4.36 -3.96 5.25
N VAL A 63 -3.09 -3.75 5.62
CA VAL A 63 -2.04 -3.23 4.73
C VAL A 63 -1.74 -4.21 3.59
N ALA A 64 -1.70 -5.52 3.86
CA ALA A 64 -1.53 -6.54 2.85
C ALA A 64 -2.67 -6.49 1.81
N LEU A 65 -3.93 -6.47 2.26
CA LEU A 65 -5.09 -6.36 1.37
C LEU A 65 -5.09 -5.05 0.58
N LEU A 66 -4.73 -3.93 1.22
CA LEU A 66 -4.59 -2.64 0.55
C LEU A 66 -3.55 -2.70 -0.57
N LEU A 67 -2.35 -3.20 -0.28
CA LEU A 67 -1.28 -3.32 -1.28
C LEU A 67 -1.62 -4.33 -2.38
N PHE A 68 -2.37 -5.38 -2.06
CA PHE A 68 -2.90 -6.31 -3.06
C PHE A 68 -3.85 -5.62 -4.03
N THR A 69 -4.83 -4.87 -3.52
CA THR A 69 -5.76 -4.09 -4.34
C THR A 69 -5.03 -3.07 -5.20
N ILE A 70 -4.07 -2.34 -4.63
CA ILE A 70 -3.22 -1.41 -5.40
C ILE A 70 -2.46 -2.17 -6.49
N GLY A 71 -1.88 -3.33 -6.17
CA GLY A 71 -1.21 -4.21 -7.13
C GLY A 71 -2.13 -4.63 -8.28
N LEU A 72 -3.40 -4.94 -8.00
CA LEU A 72 -4.41 -5.26 -9.01
C LEU A 72 -4.72 -4.09 -9.94
N GLU A 73 -4.67 -2.85 -9.44
CA GLU A 73 -4.97 -1.63 -10.20
C GLU A 73 -3.82 -1.16 -11.09
N ILE A 74 -2.58 -1.55 -10.78
CA ILE A 74 -1.41 -1.18 -11.59
C ILE A 74 -1.60 -1.72 -13.02
N SER A 75 -1.56 -0.81 -13.99
CA SER A 75 -1.61 -1.15 -15.41
C SER A 75 -0.34 -0.67 -16.11
N TRP A 76 0.37 -1.62 -16.73
CA TRP A 76 1.59 -1.34 -17.48
C TRP A 76 1.35 -0.39 -18.67
N LYS A 77 0.14 -0.41 -19.23
CA LYS A 77 -0.26 0.47 -20.35
C LYS A 77 -0.26 1.94 -19.93
N ARG A 78 -0.92 2.27 -18.81
CA ARG A 78 -1.00 3.64 -18.30
C ARG A 78 0.38 4.23 -17.99
N PHE A 79 1.31 3.42 -17.50
CA PHE A 79 2.67 3.88 -17.22
C PHE A 79 3.47 4.22 -18.48
N ARG A 80 3.27 3.48 -19.58
CA ARG A 80 3.90 3.76 -20.88
C ARG A 80 3.37 5.05 -21.52
N GLU A 81 2.12 5.41 -21.24
CA GLU A 81 1.47 6.60 -21.79
C GLU A 81 1.92 7.91 -21.11
N LEU A 82 2.53 7.85 -19.91
CA LEU A 82 2.93 9.04 -19.13
C LEU A 82 4.06 9.86 -19.78
N GLY A 83 4.86 9.25 -20.66
CA GLY A 83 6.03 9.88 -21.25
C GLY A 83 7.21 10.02 -20.27
N LEU A 84 8.44 9.92 -20.79
CA LEU A 84 9.66 9.89 -19.96
C LEU A 84 9.83 11.18 -19.13
N SER A 85 9.51 12.33 -19.71
CA SER A 85 9.65 13.63 -19.04
C SER A 85 8.80 13.72 -17.76
N THR A 86 7.56 13.22 -17.80
CA THR A 86 6.66 13.14 -16.63
C THR A 86 7.23 12.24 -15.55
N ILE A 87 7.69 11.05 -15.93
CA ILE A 87 8.23 10.07 -14.99
C ILE A 87 9.44 10.68 -14.27
N VAL A 88 10.34 11.33 -15.01
CA VAL A 88 11.50 12.01 -14.43
C VAL A 88 11.05 13.15 -13.51
N ALA A 89 10.14 14.02 -13.95
CA ALA A 89 9.66 15.15 -13.15
C ALA A 89 9.02 14.70 -11.83
N GLY A 90 8.16 13.68 -11.86
CA GLY A 90 7.53 13.14 -10.66
C GLY A 90 8.54 12.52 -9.70
N ASN A 91 9.49 11.72 -10.20
CA ASN A 91 10.54 11.14 -9.36
C ASN A 91 11.46 12.20 -8.76
N VAL A 92 11.82 13.23 -9.53
CA VAL A 92 12.62 14.36 -9.03
C VAL A 92 11.88 15.09 -7.92
N GLN A 93 10.57 15.36 -8.08
CA GLN A 93 9.78 15.99 -7.02
C GLN A 93 9.76 15.12 -5.76
N ILE A 94 9.44 13.83 -5.88
CA ILE A 94 9.38 12.91 -4.74
C ILE A 94 10.72 12.89 -4.00
N LEU A 95 11.82 12.66 -4.72
CA LEU A 95 13.15 12.58 -4.15
C LEU A 95 13.59 13.91 -3.52
N ALA A 96 13.31 15.04 -4.17
CA ALA A 96 13.63 16.35 -3.63
C ALA A 96 12.89 16.62 -2.31
N THR A 97 11.59 16.33 -2.27
CA THR A 97 10.80 16.47 -1.03
C THR A 97 11.30 15.53 0.06
N MET A 98 11.58 14.27 -0.28
CA MET A 98 12.14 13.30 0.67
C MET A 98 13.47 13.77 1.26
N VAL A 99 14.40 14.26 0.43
CA VAL A 99 15.72 14.74 0.88
C VAL A 99 15.56 15.93 1.82
N VAL A 100 14.76 16.93 1.44
CA VAL A 100 14.54 18.11 2.28
C VAL A 100 13.96 17.72 3.64
N VAL A 101 12.91 16.91 3.65
CA VAL A 101 12.25 16.47 4.89
C VAL A 101 13.17 15.57 5.72
N ALA A 102 13.92 14.68 5.08
CA ALA A 102 14.87 13.81 5.78
C ALA A 102 15.99 14.63 6.45
N CYS A 103 16.54 15.64 5.78
CA CYS A 103 17.53 16.56 6.37
C CYS A 103 16.95 17.29 7.60
N LEU A 104 15.72 17.79 7.52
CA LEU A 104 15.04 18.44 8.64
C LEU A 104 14.76 17.47 9.80
N ALA A 105 14.35 16.24 9.50
CA ALA A 105 14.10 15.20 10.50
C ALA A 105 15.40 14.78 11.21
N ILE A 106 16.51 14.61 10.47
CA ILE A 106 17.83 14.32 11.06
C ILE A 106 18.28 15.51 11.91
N GLY A 107 18.13 16.74 11.42
CA GLY A 107 18.45 17.96 12.17
C GLY A 107 17.65 18.14 13.46
N SER A 108 16.47 17.53 13.57
CA SER A 108 15.67 17.49 14.79
C SER A 108 15.95 16.25 15.69
N GLY A 109 17.01 15.50 15.40
CA GLY A 109 17.46 14.37 16.21
C GLY A 109 16.75 13.04 15.93
N ARG A 110 16.01 12.91 14.82
CA ARG A 110 15.40 11.63 14.41
C ARG A 110 16.46 10.70 13.81
N THR A 111 16.23 9.39 13.92
CA THR A 111 17.05 8.39 13.23
C THR A 111 16.92 8.54 11.71
N TRP A 112 17.93 8.13 10.96
CA TRP A 112 17.91 8.22 9.49
C TRP A 112 16.77 7.37 8.88
N GLN A 113 16.41 6.23 9.50
CA GLN A 113 15.27 5.41 9.07
C GLN A 113 13.96 6.18 9.21
N ALA A 114 13.73 6.78 10.38
CA ALA A 114 12.53 7.59 10.62
C ALA A 114 12.48 8.81 9.70
N ALA A 115 13.63 9.43 9.44
CA ALA A 115 13.74 10.57 8.53
C ALA A 115 13.34 10.22 7.08
N ILE A 116 13.78 9.07 6.56
CA ILE A 116 13.40 8.59 5.22
C ILE A 116 11.90 8.29 5.16
N VAL A 117 11.36 7.61 6.18
CA VAL A 117 9.93 7.28 6.25
C VAL A 117 9.08 8.56 6.29
N LEU A 118 9.46 9.54 7.12
CA LEU A 118 8.79 10.84 7.18
C LEU A 118 8.88 11.58 5.84
N GLY A 119 10.05 11.55 5.19
CA GLY A 119 10.21 12.11 3.85
C GLY A 119 9.25 11.48 2.84
N GLY A 120 9.12 10.15 2.85
CA GLY A 120 8.18 9.43 1.99
C GLY A 120 6.72 9.80 2.25
N ILE A 121 6.33 9.92 3.52
CA ILE A 121 4.97 10.34 3.92
C ILE A 121 4.66 11.75 3.40
N VAL A 122 5.60 12.69 3.53
CA VAL A 122 5.40 14.09 3.12
C VAL A 122 5.51 14.29 1.60
N ALA A 123 6.25 13.43 0.90
CA ALA A 123 6.45 13.55 -0.55
C ALA A 123 5.19 13.25 -1.38
N LEU A 124 4.22 12.53 -0.82
CA LEU A 124 3.00 12.11 -1.50
C LEU A 124 1.88 13.14 -1.35
N SER A 125 1.25 13.52 -2.46
CA SER A 125 0.10 14.43 -2.48
C SER A 125 -1.22 13.67 -2.51
N SER A 126 -2.32 14.34 -2.14
CA SER A 126 -3.67 13.81 -2.28
C SER A 126 -4.24 14.10 -3.68
N THR A 127 -4.32 13.07 -4.53
CA THR A 127 -4.84 13.17 -5.91
C THR A 127 -6.25 13.76 -5.96
N ALA A 128 -7.16 13.30 -5.09
CA ALA A 128 -8.55 13.78 -5.04
C ALA A 128 -8.63 15.27 -4.71
N THR A 129 -7.83 15.74 -3.74
CA THR A 129 -7.82 17.15 -3.33
C THR A 129 -7.30 18.05 -4.44
N VAL A 130 -6.22 17.66 -5.12
CA VAL A 130 -5.62 18.45 -6.20
C VAL A 130 -6.53 18.51 -7.43
N ILE A 131 -7.12 17.38 -7.84
CA ILE A 131 -8.09 17.34 -8.95
C ILE A 131 -9.26 18.27 -8.63
N ARG A 132 -9.80 18.20 -7.42
CA ARG A 132 -10.90 19.04 -7.00
C ARG A 132 -10.54 20.53 -7.05
N ALA A 133 -9.37 20.91 -6.52
CA ALA A 133 -8.90 22.29 -6.54
C ALA A 133 -8.69 22.84 -7.96
N LEU A 134 -8.15 22.04 -8.87
CA LEU A 134 -7.98 22.41 -10.28
C LEU A 134 -9.33 22.46 -11.00
N SER A 135 -10.24 21.53 -10.69
CA SER A 135 -11.58 21.50 -11.29
C SER A 135 -12.43 22.70 -10.87
N GLU A 136 -12.37 23.10 -9.60
CA GLU A 136 -13.07 24.29 -9.08
C GLU A 136 -12.61 25.59 -9.77
N LYS A 137 -11.36 25.60 -10.28
CA LYS A 137 -10.80 26.72 -11.04
C LYS A 137 -10.89 26.56 -12.56
N ALA A 138 -11.45 25.46 -13.06
CA ALA A 138 -11.42 25.08 -14.48
C ALA A 138 -9.99 25.02 -15.08
N GLU A 139 -8.99 24.69 -14.26
CA GLU A 139 -7.56 24.66 -14.62
C GLU A 139 -7.04 23.25 -14.95
N LEU A 140 -7.90 22.21 -14.97
CA LEU A 140 -7.46 20.83 -15.24
C LEU A 140 -6.74 20.66 -16.57
N GLU A 141 -7.20 21.36 -17.61
CA GLU A 141 -6.64 21.30 -18.96
C GLU A 141 -5.48 22.29 -19.19
N SER A 142 -5.14 23.11 -18.18
CA SER A 142 -4.01 24.02 -18.27
C SER A 142 -2.69 23.25 -18.28
N LEU A 143 -1.61 23.91 -18.71
CA LEU A 143 -0.27 23.30 -18.73
C LEU A 143 0.14 22.80 -17.33
N HIS A 144 -0.09 23.61 -16.30
CA HIS A 144 0.24 23.23 -14.92
C HIS A 144 -0.75 22.20 -14.35
N GLY A 145 -2.02 22.22 -14.77
CA GLY A 145 -3.02 21.23 -14.39
C GLY A 145 -2.64 19.85 -14.89
N ARG A 146 -2.37 19.72 -16.20
CA ARG A 146 -1.89 18.47 -16.81
C ARG A 146 -0.57 18.00 -16.21
N ALA A 147 0.40 18.90 -15.98
CA ALA A 147 1.66 18.56 -15.33
C ALA A 147 1.46 18.05 -13.89
N SER A 148 0.56 18.67 -13.13
CA SER A 148 0.24 18.23 -11.76
C SER A 148 -0.39 16.85 -11.75
N LEU A 149 -1.36 16.59 -12.63
CA LEU A 149 -1.97 15.25 -12.80
C LEU A 149 -0.92 14.20 -13.18
N ALA A 150 0.00 14.56 -14.07
CA ALA A 150 1.06 13.67 -14.53
C ALA A 150 2.02 13.30 -13.38
N ILE A 151 2.39 14.27 -12.53
CA ILE A 151 3.18 14.03 -11.31
C ILE A 151 2.41 13.18 -10.31
N LEU A 152 1.12 13.44 -10.09
CA LEU A 152 0.27 12.65 -9.19
C LEU A 152 0.22 11.18 -9.61
N LEU A 153 0.16 10.88 -10.90
CA LEU A 153 0.19 9.50 -11.40
C LEU A 153 1.52 8.80 -11.09
N VAL A 154 2.64 9.53 -11.10
CA VAL A 154 3.94 9.00 -10.69
C VAL A 154 3.98 8.80 -9.17
N GLN A 155 3.41 9.72 -8.39
CA GLN A 155 3.31 9.60 -6.92
C GLN A 155 2.45 8.40 -6.51
N ASP A 156 1.29 8.20 -7.13
CA ASP A 156 0.41 7.05 -6.88
C ASP A 156 1.15 5.73 -7.14
N ALA A 157 1.94 5.66 -8.21
CA ALA A 157 2.79 4.50 -8.50
C ALA A 157 3.95 4.35 -7.49
N ALA A 158 4.46 5.46 -6.94
CA ALA A 158 5.53 5.47 -5.96
C ALA A 158 5.07 5.13 -4.53
N VAL A 159 3.77 5.17 -4.23
CA VAL A 159 3.21 4.77 -2.91
C VAL A 159 3.70 3.38 -2.53
N VAL A 160 3.63 2.42 -3.44
CA VAL A 160 4.03 1.04 -3.16
C VAL A 160 5.50 0.92 -2.76
N PRO A 161 6.49 1.32 -3.59
CA PRO A 161 7.89 1.17 -3.20
C PRO A 161 8.21 1.95 -1.92
N LEU A 162 7.55 3.07 -1.65
CA LEU A 162 7.71 3.83 -0.40
C LEU A 162 7.14 3.10 0.81
N VAL A 163 5.94 2.49 0.70
CA VAL A 163 5.36 1.67 1.78
C VAL A 163 6.22 0.44 2.03
N LEU A 164 6.70 -0.24 0.99
CA LEU A 164 7.62 -1.37 1.12
C LEU A 164 8.93 -0.95 1.81
N LEU A 165 9.52 0.17 1.38
CA LEU A 165 10.71 0.73 2.03
C LEU A 165 10.45 1.03 3.51
N ALA A 166 9.31 1.61 3.86
CA ALA A 166 8.94 1.90 5.24
C ALA A 166 8.79 0.62 6.07
N THR A 167 8.12 -0.42 5.53
CA THR A 167 8.01 -1.72 6.22
C THR A 167 9.37 -2.35 6.43
N PHE A 168 10.27 -2.27 5.44
CA PHE A 168 11.63 -2.80 5.56
C PHE A 168 12.44 -2.06 6.62
N LEU A 169 12.44 -0.72 6.60
CA LEU A 169 13.15 0.11 7.57
C LEU A 169 12.61 -0.04 9.00
N GLY A 170 11.32 -0.37 9.15
CA GLY A 170 10.68 -0.62 10.46
C GLY A 170 11.15 -1.91 11.14
N THR A 171 11.74 -2.87 10.41
CA THR A 171 12.18 -4.16 10.99
C THR A 171 13.54 -4.11 11.73
N GLY A 172 14.16 -2.92 11.85
CA GLY A 172 15.16 -2.66 12.89
C GLY A 172 16.63 -3.06 12.62
N GLY A 173 17.07 -3.13 11.36
CA GLY A 173 18.50 -3.35 11.05
C GLY A 173 19.37 -2.09 11.22
N GLY A 174 20.51 -2.19 11.90
CA GLY A 174 21.54 -1.13 11.96
C GLY A 174 22.54 -1.22 10.79
N LEU A 175 23.13 -0.09 10.34
CA LEU A 175 23.94 0.00 9.10
C LEU A 175 25.08 -1.04 8.97
N GLY A 176 25.70 -1.46 10.09
CA GLY A 176 26.77 -2.47 10.10
C GLY A 176 26.29 -3.93 9.97
N GLN A 177 25.10 -4.26 10.49
CA GLN A 177 24.46 -5.57 10.23
C GLN A 177 23.70 -5.57 8.91
N ILE A 178 23.21 -4.39 8.48
CA ILE A 178 22.50 -4.20 7.21
C ILE A 178 23.36 -4.69 6.05
N VAL A 179 24.66 -4.41 5.94
CA VAL A 179 25.44 -4.76 4.73
C VAL A 179 25.68 -6.28 4.58
N ALA A 180 25.95 -7.00 5.68
CA ALA A 180 26.20 -8.44 5.64
C ALA A 180 24.90 -9.28 5.66
N SER A 181 23.84 -8.77 6.30
CA SER A 181 22.50 -9.39 6.24
C SER A 181 21.72 -8.97 4.99
N LEU A 182 22.04 -7.83 4.34
CA LEU A 182 21.42 -7.40 3.07
C LEU A 182 21.69 -8.40 1.98
N SER A 183 22.90 -8.93 1.87
CA SER A 183 23.21 -9.82 0.76
C SER A 183 22.34 -11.08 0.84
N VAL A 184 22.25 -11.72 2.00
CA VAL A 184 21.45 -12.94 2.18
C VAL A 184 19.95 -12.64 2.24
N ALA A 185 19.50 -11.61 2.94
CA ALA A 185 18.08 -11.25 3.06
C ALA A 185 17.54 -10.66 1.75
N ALA A 186 18.31 -9.83 1.04
CA ALA A 186 17.90 -9.31 -0.27
C ALA A 186 17.96 -10.39 -1.35
N ILE A 187 18.93 -11.32 -1.32
CA ILE A 187 18.91 -12.48 -2.23
C ILE A 187 17.70 -13.37 -1.92
N LYS A 188 17.43 -13.71 -0.65
CA LYS A 188 16.23 -14.47 -0.27
C LYS A 188 14.95 -13.76 -0.68
N GLY A 189 14.86 -12.45 -0.46
CA GLY A 189 13.74 -11.62 -0.87
C GLY A 189 13.55 -11.58 -2.39
N LEU A 190 14.63 -11.37 -3.13
CA LEU A 190 14.60 -11.35 -4.60
C LEU A 190 14.22 -12.72 -5.17
N VAL A 191 14.78 -13.81 -4.63
CA VAL A 191 14.43 -15.18 -5.01
C VAL A 191 12.97 -15.47 -4.71
N LEU A 192 12.46 -15.07 -3.54
CA LEU A 192 11.06 -15.31 -3.19
C LEU A 192 10.10 -14.48 -4.04
N VAL A 193 10.39 -13.20 -4.26
CA VAL A 193 9.59 -12.34 -5.15
C VAL A 193 9.62 -12.90 -6.57
N PHE A 194 10.78 -13.31 -7.08
CA PHE A 194 10.91 -13.94 -8.39
C PHE A 194 10.10 -15.25 -8.46
N ALA A 195 10.18 -16.09 -7.42
CA ALA A 195 9.39 -17.31 -7.34
C ALA A 195 7.88 -17.03 -7.32
N LEU A 196 7.42 -16.03 -6.55
CA LEU A 196 6.02 -15.60 -6.54
C LEU A 196 5.56 -15.09 -7.91
N ILE A 197 6.39 -14.32 -8.61
CA ILE A 197 6.10 -13.85 -9.97
C ILE A 197 6.00 -15.01 -10.94
N VAL A 198 6.98 -15.94 -10.94
CA VAL A 198 6.99 -17.09 -11.84
C VAL A 198 5.81 -18.01 -11.56
N VAL A 199 5.59 -18.38 -10.30
CA VAL A 199 4.47 -19.23 -9.90
C VAL A 199 3.16 -18.57 -10.27
N GLY A 200 2.95 -17.30 -9.91
CA GLY A 200 1.72 -16.60 -10.25
C GLY A 200 1.52 -16.48 -11.77
N ALA A 201 2.56 -16.16 -12.53
CA ALA A 201 2.48 -16.00 -13.98
C ALA A 201 2.21 -17.33 -14.72
N PHE A 202 2.67 -18.47 -14.19
CA PHE A 202 2.45 -19.79 -14.83
C PHE A 202 1.24 -20.54 -14.28
N LEU A 203 0.96 -20.43 -12.98
CA LEU A 203 -0.10 -21.16 -12.29
C LEU A 203 -1.44 -20.43 -12.39
N MET A 204 -1.48 -19.11 -12.16
CA MET A 204 -2.76 -18.39 -12.14
C MET A 204 -3.51 -18.40 -13.47
N PRO A 205 -2.88 -18.18 -14.64
CA PRO A 205 -3.61 -18.29 -15.90
C PRO A 205 -4.21 -19.68 -16.12
N ARG A 206 -3.56 -20.75 -15.65
CA ARG A 206 -4.07 -22.13 -15.77
C ARG A 206 -5.22 -22.40 -14.81
N VAL A 207 -5.09 -22.01 -13.54
CA VAL A 207 -6.12 -22.21 -12.52
C VAL A 207 -7.34 -21.32 -12.82
N LEU A 208 -7.13 -20.06 -13.19
CA LEU A 208 -8.21 -19.14 -13.55
C LEU A 208 -8.89 -19.54 -14.85
N SER A 209 -8.17 -20.01 -15.88
CA SER A 209 -8.81 -20.52 -17.10
C SER A 209 -9.61 -21.80 -16.85
N ALA A 210 -9.18 -22.67 -15.93
CA ALA A 210 -9.98 -23.81 -15.49
C ALA A 210 -11.25 -23.38 -14.76
N ALA A 211 -11.15 -22.40 -13.87
CA ALA A 211 -12.28 -21.81 -13.17
C ALA A 211 -13.28 -21.11 -14.12
N ALA A 212 -12.79 -20.36 -15.11
CA ALA A 212 -13.62 -19.68 -16.09
C ALA A 212 -14.38 -20.66 -17.00
N ARG A 213 -13.78 -21.82 -17.33
CA ARG A 213 -14.48 -22.91 -18.04
C ARG A 213 -15.65 -23.49 -17.24
N ALA A 214 -15.63 -23.37 -15.91
CA ALA A 214 -16.72 -23.81 -15.04
C ALA A 214 -17.87 -22.78 -14.92
N HIS A 215 -17.81 -21.64 -15.62
CA HIS A 215 -18.81 -20.54 -15.58
C HIS A 215 -19.15 -19.99 -14.18
N ASN A 216 -18.35 -20.31 -13.16
CA ASN A 216 -18.59 -19.86 -11.80
C ASN A 216 -17.96 -18.47 -11.59
N ARG A 217 -18.81 -17.47 -11.37
CA ARG A 217 -18.40 -16.07 -11.19
C ARG A 217 -17.69 -15.81 -9.85
N GLU A 218 -17.85 -16.67 -8.85
CA GLU A 218 -17.26 -16.47 -7.52
C GLU A 218 -15.84 -17.07 -7.38
N LEU A 219 -15.53 -18.08 -8.18
CA LEU A 219 -14.24 -18.77 -8.12
C LEU A 219 -13.03 -17.85 -8.36
N PRO A 220 -13.04 -16.93 -9.35
CA PRO A 220 -11.94 -16.00 -9.57
C PRO A 220 -11.64 -15.14 -8.32
N THR A 221 -12.66 -14.64 -7.64
CA THR A 221 -12.51 -13.83 -6.42
C THR A 221 -11.91 -14.65 -5.28
N ILE A 222 -12.41 -15.87 -5.07
CA ILE A 222 -11.86 -16.79 -4.06
C ILE A 222 -10.38 -17.08 -4.36
N LEU A 223 -10.04 -17.34 -5.62
CA LEU A 223 -8.66 -17.59 -6.04
C LEU A 223 -7.76 -16.36 -5.87
N ALA A 224 -8.29 -15.16 -6.13
CA ALA A 224 -7.56 -13.90 -5.94
C ALA A 224 -7.22 -13.69 -4.46
N VAL A 225 -8.22 -13.82 -3.57
CA VAL A 225 -8.03 -13.70 -2.12
C VAL A 225 -7.11 -14.80 -1.59
N ALA A 226 -7.30 -16.06 -2.03
CA ALA A 226 -6.43 -17.17 -1.64
C ALA A 226 -4.98 -16.94 -2.08
N SER A 227 -4.77 -16.40 -3.28
CA SER A 227 -3.43 -16.06 -3.79
C SER A 227 -2.79 -14.93 -2.98
N CYS A 228 -3.56 -13.89 -2.65
CA CYS A 228 -3.12 -12.80 -1.77
C CYS A 228 -2.66 -13.35 -0.42
N LEU A 229 -3.50 -14.13 0.25
CA LEU A 229 -3.20 -14.70 1.57
C LEU A 229 -2.04 -15.69 1.52
N ALA A 230 -1.97 -16.56 0.50
CA ALA A 230 -0.87 -17.50 0.32
C ALA A 230 0.47 -16.79 0.10
N ALA A 231 0.50 -15.74 -0.72
CA ALA A 231 1.70 -14.94 -0.94
C ALA A 231 2.12 -14.18 0.33
N THR A 232 1.16 -13.59 1.03
CA THR A 232 1.35 -12.90 2.32
C THR A 232 1.95 -13.85 3.36
N PHE A 233 1.41 -15.06 3.47
CA PHE A 233 1.91 -16.08 4.38
C PHE A 233 3.31 -16.58 3.98
N ALA A 234 3.55 -16.79 2.67
CA ALA A 234 4.85 -17.23 2.18
C ALA A 234 5.96 -16.20 2.46
N THR A 235 5.68 -14.91 2.28
CA THR A 235 6.65 -13.85 2.61
C THR A 235 6.85 -13.72 4.11
N HIS A 236 5.79 -13.82 4.90
CA HIS A 236 5.89 -13.85 6.37
C HIS A 236 6.75 -15.02 6.87
N ALA A 237 6.50 -16.24 6.37
CA ALA A 237 7.27 -17.45 6.72
C ALA A 237 8.75 -17.36 6.31
N ALA A 238 9.07 -16.57 5.28
CA ALA A 238 10.42 -16.28 4.85
C ALA A 238 11.10 -15.16 5.65
N GLY A 239 10.43 -14.57 6.65
CA GLY A 239 10.93 -13.45 7.45
C GLY A 239 10.89 -12.11 6.71
N LEU A 240 10.08 -11.98 5.67
CA LEU A 240 9.86 -10.75 4.92
C LEU A 240 8.52 -10.11 5.28
N SER A 241 8.34 -8.84 4.91
CA SER A 241 7.08 -8.13 5.10
C SER A 241 5.91 -8.89 4.43
N PRO A 242 4.83 -9.21 5.17
CA PRO A 242 3.63 -9.84 4.60
C PRO A 242 3.04 -9.00 3.45
N ALA A 243 3.14 -7.68 3.57
CA ALA A 243 2.64 -6.71 2.60
C ALA A 243 3.33 -6.82 1.21
N LEU A 244 4.61 -7.24 1.18
CA LEU A 244 5.34 -7.48 -0.07
C LEU A 244 4.72 -8.63 -0.88
N GLY A 245 4.36 -9.73 -0.22
CA GLY A 245 3.76 -10.89 -0.88
C GLY A 245 2.40 -10.55 -1.48
N ALA A 246 1.58 -9.83 -0.71
CA ALA A 246 0.28 -9.35 -1.15
C ALA A 246 0.39 -8.43 -2.39
N PHE A 247 1.31 -7.47 -2.37
CA PHE A 247 1.55 -6.58 -3.51
C PHE A 247 1.93 -7.38 -4.78
N VAL A 248 2.90 -8.28 -4.67
CA VAL A 248 3.38 -9.09 -5.81
C VAL A 248 2.26 -9.95 -6.38
N ALA A 249 1.44 -10.57 -5.52
CA ALA A 249 0.28 -11.33 -5.96
C ALA A 249 -0.70 -10.46 -6.76
N GLY A 250 -0.97 -9.23 -6.28
CA GLY A 250 -1.82 -8.27 -6.97
C GLY A 250 -1.32 -7.93 -8.36
N VAL A 251 -0.02 -7.59 -8.50
CA VAL A 251 0.59 -7.24 -9.79
C VAL A 251 0.53 -8.40 -10.79
N VAL A 252 0.80 -9.62 -10.32
CA VAL A 252 0.76 -10.81 -11.19
C VAL A 252 -0.66 -11.10 -11.67
N LEU A 253 -1.66 -10.93 -10.80
CA LEU A 253 -3.07 -11.10 -11.14
C LEU A 253 -3.60 -9.98 -12.05
N ALA A 254 -3.10 -8.75 -11.90
CA ALA A 254 -3.44 -7.60 -12.77
C ALA A 254 -3.12 -7.86 -14.24
N GLY A 255 -2.07 -8.63 -14.52
CA GLY A 255 -1.67 -9.02 -15.87
C GLY A 255 -2.49 -10.17 -16.47
N SER A 256 -3.40 -10.79 -15.69
CA SER A 256 -4.19 -11.92 -16.15
C SER A 256 -5.44 -11.50 -16.94
N PRO A 257 -5.95 -12.32 -17.89
CA PRO A 257 -7.14 -12.00 -18.69
C PRO A 257 -8.42 -11.77 -17.87
N MET A 258 -8.45 -12.20 -16.60
CA MET A 258 -9.60 -12.09 -15.70
C MET A 258 -9.47 -10.95 -14.68
N ALA A 259 -8.45 -10.10 -14.79
CA ALA A 259 -8.28 -8.95 -13.90
C ALA A 259 -9.52 -8.04 -13.88
N THR A 260 -10.28 -7.96 -14.97
CA THR A 260 -11.54 -7.20 -15.07
C THR A 260 -12.66 -7.74 -14.18
N LEU A 261 -12.70 -9.04 -13.91
CA LEU A 261 -13.68 -9.66 -13.00
C LEU A 261 -13.32 -9.45 -11.52
N MET A 262 -12.04 -9.22 -11.24
CA MET A 262 -11.52 -9.04 -9.87
C MET A 262 -11.47 -7.57 -9.43
N ARG A 263 -11.48 -6.63 -10.40
CA ARG A 263 -11.51 -5.18 -10.17
C ARG A 263 -12.93 -4.60 -10.03
N ALA A 264 -13.96 -5.39 -10.35
CA ALA A 264 -15.37 -5.01 -10.31
C ALA A 264 -15.97 -5.31 -8.93
#